data_AF-T0ZUV6-F1
#
_entry.id   AF-T0ZUV6-F1
#
_cell.length_a   1.000
_cell.length_b   1.000
_cell.length_c   1.000
_cell.angle_alpha   90.00
_cell.angle_beta   90.00
_cell.angle_gamma   90.00
#
_symmetry.space_group_name_H-M   'P 1'
#
loop_
_entity.id
_entity.type
_entity.pdbx_description
1 polymer ?
#
loop_
_entity_poly.entity_id
_entity_poly.type
_entity_poly.pdbx_seq_one_letter_code
_entity_poly.pdbx_strand_id
1 'polypeptide(L)'
;TVDDSGARHQGRNGYVTQIGNAFLAWFGSTFSKSRINFLTLLCAGQVCYRINEYALKYMGEQGLPAAPIQALLKGTESVIDDAAGWEAHLDRLGIHLERHRRIATEGALLGTLAARGLTDLVVVSDDAGQFNVLQHALCWIHSERLIHTMLPLNEDHRQDIERVRDQLWGLYADLKAYKLKPR
;
A
#
# COMPACT_ATOMS: atom_id res chain seq x y z
N THR A 1 6.03 -8.03 2.15
CA THR A 1 4.91 -8.36 1.26
C THR A 1 3.62 -7.95 1.92
N VAL A 2 2.61 -7.65 1.12
CA VAL A 2 1.25 -7.39 1.58
C VAL A 2 0.27 -8.02 0.59
N ASP A 3 -0.82 -8.56 1.13
CA ASP A 3 -1.92 -9.11 0.34
C ASP A 3 -3.26 -8.93 1.07
N ASP A 4 -4.35 -8.85 0.31
CA ASP A 4 -5.72 -8.82 0.84
C ASP A 4 -6.49 -10.05 0.40
N SER A 5 -6.98 -10.83 1.36
CA SER A 5 -7.90 -11.93 1.12
C SER A 5 -9.32 -11.58 1.59
N GLY A 6 -10.32 -11.90 0.77
CA GLY A 6 -11.72 -11.77 1.18
C GLY A 6 -12.05 -12.76 2.29
N ALA A 7 -12.74 -12.28 3.34
CA ALA A 7 -13.16 -13.12 4.46
C ALA A 7 -14.55 -12.71 4.95
N ARG A 8 -15.26 -13.64 5.59
CA ARG A 8 -16.50 -13.31 6.32
C ARG A 8 -16.21 -13.23 7.81
N HIS A 9 -16.58 -12.11 8.43
CA HIS A 9 -16.46 -11.90 9.86
C HIS A 9 -17.84 -11.59 10.44
N GLN A 10 -18.31 -12.43 11.37
CA GLN A 10 -19.64 -12.30 12.00
C GLN A 10 -20.78 -12.13 10.97
N GLY A 11 -20.73 -12.90 9.88
CA GLY A 11 -21.74 -12.88 8.82
C GLY A 11 -21.61 -11.73 7.82
N ARG A 12 -20.71 -10.77 8.05
CA ARG A 12 -20.44 -9.65 7.14
C ARG A 12 -19.23 -9.92 6.27
N ASN A 13 -19.28 -9.49 5.00
CA ASN A 13 -18.13 -9.54 4.11
C ASN A 13 -17.09 -8.50 4.57
N GLY A 14 -15.83 -8.90 4.61
CA GLY A 14 -14.69 -8.06 4.95
C GLY A 14 -13.42 -8.58 4.29
N TYR A 15 -12.29 -8.05 4.75
CA TYR A 15 -10.98 -8.35 4.22
C TYR A 15 -10.03 -8.68 5.36
N VAL A 16 -9.15 -9.64 5.13
CA VAL A 16 -7.98 -9.89 5.97
C VAL A 16 -6.77 -9.40 5.19
N THR A 17 -6.10 -8.39 5.72
CA THR A 17 -4.83 -7.91 5.21
C THR A 17 -3.69 -8.65 5.89
N GLN A 18 -2.82 -9.29 5.11
CA GLN A 18 -1.57 -9.87 5.57
C GLN A 18 -0.44 -8.87 5.33
N ILE A 19 0.38 -8.57 6.34
CA ILE A 19 1.60 -7.76 6.19
C ILE A 19 2.76 -8.56 6.76
N GLY A 20 3.86 -8.70 6.02
CA GLY A 20 4.99 -9.49 6.52
C GLY A 20 6.32 -9.23 5.85
N ASN A 21 7.37 -9.71 6.51
CA ASN A 21 8.75 -9.75 6.03
C ASN A 21 9.44 -11.02 6.55
N ALA A 22 10.78 -11.09 6.47
CA ALA A 22 11.53 -12.26 6.93
C ALA A 22 11.43 -12.54 8.44
N PHE A 23 10.96 -11.58 9.24
CA PHE A 23 10.96 -11.64 10.70
C PHE A 23 9.56 -11.61 11.31
N LEU A 24 8.54 -11.19 10.55
CA LEU A 24 7.17 -11.09 11.05
C LEU A 24 6.14 -11.42 9.99
N ALA A 25 5.01 -11.97 10.45
CA ALA A 25 3.76 -12.04 9.72
C ALA A 25 2.64 -11.51 10.63
N TRP A 26 1.94 -10.50 10.17
CA TRP A 26 0.82 -9.88 10.86
C TRP A 26 -0.44 -9.97 9.99
N PHE A 27 -1.59 -10.12 10.65
CA PHE A 27 -2.89 -10.22 10.01
C PHE A 27 -3.87 -9.27 10.70
N GLY A 28 -4.66 -8.56 9.92
CA GLY A 28 -5.73 -7.72 10.45
C GLY A 28 -6.99 -7.80 9.60
N SER A 29 -8.13 -7.91 10.27
CA SER A 29 -9.44 -7.94 9.64
C SER A 29 -10.06 -6.55 9.67
N THR A 30 -10.46 -6.03 8.51
CA THR A 30 -11.25 -4.79 8.42
C THR A 30 -12.38 -4.95 7.41
N PHE A 31 -13.27 -3.96 7.36
CA PHE A 31 -14.38 -3.92 6.40
C PHE A 31 -14.10 -2.96 5.23
N SER A 32 -12.85 -2.52 5.05
CA SER A 32 -12.45 -1.55 4.02
C SER A 32 -11.25 -2.04 3.24
N LYS A 33 -11.36 -2.02 1.91
CA LYS A 33 -10.24 -2.26 0.99
C LYS A 33 -9.84 -0.94 0.35
N SER A 34 -8.94 -0.21 1.01
CA SER A 34 -8.49 1.11 0.57
C SER A 34 -7.05 1.39 1.01
N ARG A 35 -6.38 2.34 0.34
CA ARG A 35 -5.03 2.77 0.73
C ARG A 35 -5.02 3.38 2.13
N ILE A 36 -6.02 4.17 2.48
CA ILE A 36 -6.20 4.71 3.84
C ILE A 36 -6.27 3.58 4.87
N ASN A 37 -7.03 2.50 4.59
CA ASN A 37 -7.07 1.34 5.47
C ASN A 37 -5.67 0.74 5.63
N PHE A 38 -4.97 0.47 4.53
CA PHE A 38 -3.60 -0.07 4.57
C PHE A 38 -2.63 0.81 5.38
N LEU A 39 -2.60 2.13 5.13
CA LEU A 39 -1.74 3.07 5.85
C LEU A 39 -2.10 3.17 7.34
N THR A 40 -3.40 3.10 7.66
CA THR A 40 -3.88 3.02 9.05
C THR A 40 -3.38 1.76 9.74
N LEU A 41 -3.42 0.60 9.06
CA LEU A 41 -2.91 -0.66 9.61
C LEU A 41 -1.39 -0.59 9.87
N LEU A 42 -0.62 0.05 8.98
CA LEU A 42 0.81 0.29 9.17
C LEU A 42 1.14 1.17 10.38
N CYS A 43 0.19 1.97 10.87
CA CYS A 43 0.37 2.76 12.09
C CYS A 43 0.35 1.91 13.37
N ALA A 44 0.09 0.60 13.28
CA ALA A 44 0.19 -0.38 14.38
C ALA A 44 -0.60 0.02 15.64
N GLY A 45 -1.82 0.55 15.46
CA GLY A 45 -2.72 0.96 16.55
C GLY A 45 -2.45 2.35 17.14
N GLN A 46 -1.33 2.98 16.77
CA GLN A 46 -1.01 4.37 17.13
C GLN A 46 -1.31 5.26 15.93
N VAL A 47 -2.58 5.41 15.55
CA VAL A 47 -2.96 6.20 14.38
C VAL A 47 -2.90 7.68 14.75
N CYS A 48 -2.22 8.49 13.95
CA CYS A 48 -2.33 9.94 13.99
C CYS A 48 -2.14 10.50 12.59
N TYR A 49 -2.58 11.73 12.37
CA TYR A 49 -2.56 12.44 11.11
C TYR A 49 -1.57 13.59 11.23
N ARG A 50 -0.46 13.51 10.49
CA ARG A 50 0.64 14.46 10.63
C ARG A 50 0.91 15.20 9.32
N ILE A 51 0.90 16.53 9.40
CA ILE A 51 1.31 17.40 8.31
C ILE A 51 2.80 17.71 8.45
N ASN A 52 3.60 17.16 7.55
CA ASN A 52 5.03 17.43 7.41
C ASN A 52 5.42 17.48 5.93
N GLU A 53 6.70 17.73 5.65
CA GLU A 53 7.21 17.81 4.27
C GLU A 53 6.91 16.55 3.44
N TYR A 54 7.01 15.36 4.05
CA TYR A 54 6.71 14.10 3.37
C TYR A 54 5.23 14.01 2.97
N ALA A 55 4.32 14.35 3.89
CA ALA A 55 2.89 14.38 3.66
C ALA A 55 2.53 15.34 2.51
N LEU A 56 3.07 16.56 2.56
CA LEU A 56 2.78 17.60 1.57
C LEU A 56 3.34 17.27 0.19
N LYS A 57 4.55 16.69 0.14
CA LYS A 57 5.14 16.19 -1.10
C LYS A 57 4.24 15.14 -1.74
N TYR A 58 3.83 14.13 -0.97
CA TYR A 58 2.91 13.10 -1.44
C TYR A 58 1.59 13.70 -1.96
N MET A 59 0.98 14.62 -1.22
CA MET A 59 -0.26 15.28 -1.64
C MET A 59 -0.11 16.00 -2.97
N GLY A 60 1.01 16.71 -3.18
CA GLY A 60 1.34 17.36 -4.44
C GLY A 60 1.49 16.37 -5.59
N GLU A 61 2.21 15.27 -5.38
CA GLU A 61 2.40 14.19 -6.36
C GLU A 61 1.09 13.50 -6.76
N GLN A 62 0.15 13.36 -5.82
CA GLN A 62 -1.19 12.84 -6.08
C GLN A 62 -2.15 13.87 -6.71
N GLY A 63 -1.68 15.10 -6.92
CA GLY A 63 -2.42 16.17 -7.58
C GLY A 63 -3.47 16.85 -6.69
N LEU A 64 -3.22 16.96 -5.38
CA LEU A 64 -4.00 17.84 -4.52
C LEU A 64 -3.77 19.30 -4.94
N PRO A 65 -4.82 20.10 -5.19
CA PRO A 65 -4.63 21.48 -5.61
C PRO A 65 -3.89 22.33 -4.58
N ALA A 66 -3.27 23.41 -5.04
CA ALA A 66 -2.47 24.30 -4.20
C ALA A 66 -3.28 24.90 -3.04
N ALA A 67 -4.57 25.23 -3.24
CA ALA A 67 -5.40 25.84 -2.20
C ALA A 67 -5.55 24.95 -0.94
N PRO A 68 -5.99 23.68 -1.03
CA PRO A 68 -5.95 22.74 0.11
C PRO A 68 -4.55 22.55 0.72
N ILE A 69 -3.49 22.44 -0.08
CA ILE A 69 -2.12 22.30 0.42
C ILE A 69 -1.73 23.53 1.27
N GLN A 70 -2.03 24.73 0.79
CA GLN A 70 -1.75 25.97 1.50
C GLN A 70 -2.61 26.12 2.77
N ALA A 71 -3.85 25.63 2.74
CA ALA A 71 -4.71 25.61 3.93
C ALA A 71 -4.14 24.68 5.01
N LEU A 72 -3.68 23.48 4.63
CA LEU A 72 -3.03 22.53 5.55
C LEU A 72 -1.71 23.09 6.11
N LEU A 73 -0.91 23.76 5.28
CA LEU A 73 0.35 24.41 5.69
C LEU A 73 0.13 25.53 6.72
N LYS A 74 -0.96 26.29 6.58
CA LYS A 74 -1.31 27.41 7.49
C LYS A 74 -2.02 26.95 8.75
N GLY A 75 -2.48 25.70 8.79
CA GLY A 75 -3.12 25.11 9.97
C GLY A 75 -2.18 25.14 11.18
N THR A 76 -2.73 25.38 12.37
CA THR A 76 -1.96 25.42 13.62
C THR A 76 -1.64 24.02 14.16
N GLU A 77 -2.44 23.02 13.78
CA GLU A 77 -2.28 21.62 14.21
C GLU A 77 -1.44 20.87 13.17
N SER A 78 -0.21 20.54 13.53
CA SER A 78 0.66 19.69 12.69
C SER A 78 0.47 18.20 12.94
N VAL A 79 -0.18 17.83 14.05
CA VAL A 79 -0.47 16.45 14.45
C VAL A 79 -1.85 16.40 15.07
N ILE A 80 -2.67 15.45 14.62
CA ILE A 80 -4.02 15.19 15.15
C ILE A 80 -4.13 13.70 15.46
N ASP A 81 -4.54 13.35 16.68
CA ASP A 81 -4.39 12.01 17.23
C ASP A 81 -5.53 11.03 16.89
N ASP A 82 -6.61 11.51 16.26
CA ASP A 82 -7.74 10.66 15.91
C ASP A 82 -8.46 11.09 14.63
N ALA A 83 -9.25 10.16 14.07
CA ALA A 83 -9.93 10.34 12.80
C ALA A 83 -11.04 11.41 12.86
N ALA A 84 -11.71 11.57 13.99
CA ALA A 84 -12.78 12.56 14.14
C ALA A 84 -12.19 13.98 14.17
N GLY A 85 -11.09 14.17 14.90
CA GLY A 85 -10.32 15.40 14.91
C GLY A 85 -9.78 15.74 13.52
N TRP A 86 -9.31 14.74 12.77
CA TRP A 86 -8.82 14.94 11.40
C TRP A 86 -9.92 15.39 10.44
N GLU A 87 -11.08 14.75 10.46
CA GLU A 87 -12.22 15.16 9.62
C GLU A 87 -12.71 16.56 9.99
N ALA A 88 -12.80 16.88 11.29
CA ALA A 88 -13.16 18.22 11.76
C ALA A 88 -12.12 19.28 11.34
N HIS A 89 -10.84 18.91 11.31
CA HIS A 89 -9.79 19.77 10.80
C HIS A 89 -9.97 20.05 9.30
N LEU A 90 -10.25 19.03 8.48
CA LEU A 90 -10.55 19.20 7.05
C LEU A 90 -11.80 20.06 6.80
N ASP A 91 -12.83 19.93 7.64
CA ASP A 91 -14.02 20.79 7.60
C ASP A 91 -13.67 22.26 7.85
N ARG A 92 -12.89 22.56 8.90
CA ARG A 92 -12.46 23.93 9.23
C ARG A 92 -11.63 24.57 8.11
N LEU A 93 -10.86 23.78 7.37
CA LEU A 93 -10.06 24.24 6.24
C LEU A 93 -10.86 24.35 4.93
N GLY A 94 -12.15 24.02 4.93
CA GLY A 94 -13.01 24.09 3.74
C GLY A 94 -12.71 23.01 2.70
N ILE A 95 -12.05 21.92 3.09
CA ILE A 95 -11.68 20.82 2.19
C ILE A 95 -12.84 19.83 2.17
N HIS A 96 -13.82 20.01 1.28
CA HIS A 96 -15.04 19.17 1.25
C HIS A 96 -15.05 18.11 0.14
N LEU A 97 -14.26 18.28 -0.91
CA LEU A 97 -14.24 17.34 -2.03
C LEU A 97 -13.63 16.00 -1.59
N GLU A 98 -14.36 14.91 -1.82
CA GLU A 98 -13.98 13.55 -1.40
C GLU A 98 -12.57 13.18 -1.87
N ARG A 99 -12.24 13.47 -3.14
CA ARG A 99 -10.90 13.22 -3.69
C ARG A 99 -9.82 13.98 -2.92
N HIS A 100 -10.08 15.24 -2.55
CA HIS A 100 -9.11 16.07 -1.83
C HIS A 100 -8.92 15.57 -0.40
N ARG A 101 -10.02 15.21 0.28
CA ARG A 101 -9.96 14.57 1.60
C ARG A 101 -9.15 13.30 1.56
N ARG A 102 -9.45 12.40 0.61
CA ARG A 102 -8.73 11.14 0.46
C ARG A 102 -7.22 11.35 0.32
N ILE A 103 -6.79 12.23 -0.58
CA ILE A 103 -5.36 12.52 -0.79
C ILE A 103 -4.73 13.14 0.46
N ALA A 104 -5.43 14.08 1.11
CA ALA A 104 -4.95 14.70 2.34
C ALA A 104 -4.81 13.69 3.48
N THR A 105 -5.79 12.79 3.65
CA THR A 105 -5.77 11.73 4.67
C THR A 105 -4.65 10.72 4.40
N GLU A 106 -4.48 10.27 3.15
CA GLU A 106 -3.36 9.40 2.75
C GLU A 106 -2.01 10.06 3.05
N GLY A 107 -1.84 11.33 2.67
CA GLY A 107 -0.63 12.09 2.93
C GLY A 107 -0.36 12.28 4.43
N ALA A 108 -1.39 12.59 5.23
CA ALA A 108 -1.23 12.79 6.66
C ALA A 108 -0.85 11.51 7.42
N LEU A 109 -1.40 10.35 7.01
CA LEU A 109 -0.99 9.05 7.53
C LEU A 109 0.46 8.72 7.13
N LEU A 110 0.84 9.00 5.89
CA LEU A 110 2.22 8.88 5.44
C LEU A 110 3.17 9.80 6.20
N GLY A 111 2.73 11.01 6.55
CA GLY A 111 3.49 11.93 7.41
C GLY A 111 3.79 11.32 8.78
N THR A 112 2.84 10.60 9.36
CA THR A 112 3.01 9.85 10.60
C THR A 112 4.01 8.70 10.45
N LEU A 113 3.89 7.91 9.38
CA LEU A 113 4.82 6.81 9.10
C LEU A 113 6.25 7.33 8.85
N ALA A 114 6.38 8.42 8.09
CA ALA A 114 7.65 9.07 7.81
C ALA A 114 8.33 9.59 9.08
N ALA A 115 7.56 10.19 10.00
CA ALA A 115 8.10 10.64 11.29
C ALA A 115 8.57 9.49 12.20
N ARG A 116 8.17 8.24 11.90
CA ARG A 116 8.65 7.02 12.56
C ARG A 116 9.81 6.34 11.82
N GLY A 117 10.32 6.97 10.75
CA GLY A 117 11.42 6.44 9.94
C GLY A 117 11.00 5.40 8.90
N LEU A 118 9.71 5.31 8.55
CA LEU A 118 9.19 4.35 7.56
C LEU A 118 9.06 4.97 6.15
N THR A 119 10.05 5.76 5.72
CA THR A 119 10.03 6.43 4.40
C THR A 119 10.47 5.53 3.25
N ASP A 120 11.34 4.56 3.52
CA ASP A 120 12.00 3.72 2.52
C ASP A 120 11.42 2.29 2.47
N LEU A 121 10.19 2.12 2.95
CA LEU A 121 9.53 0.82 2.95
C LEU A 121 9.19 0.41 1.51
N VAL A 122 9.66 -0.77 1.12
CA VAL A 122 9.24 -1.40 -0.15
C VAL A 122 7.98 -2.22 0.07
N VAL A 123 6.89 -1.83 -0.57
CA VAL A 123 5.62 -2.54 -0.58
C VAL A 123 5.63 -3.54 -1.74
N VAL A 124 5.61 -4.84 -1.43
CA VAL A 124 5.57 -5.91 -2.44
C VAL A 124 4.18 -6.54 -2.44
N SER A 125 3.41 -6.41 -3.53
CA SER A 125 2.02 -6.91 -3.63
C SER A 125 1.64 -7.36 -5.05
N ASP A 126 0.37 -7.73 -5.25
CA ASP A 126 -0.28 -8.20 -6.49
C ASP A 126 -0.73 -7.09 -7.47
N ASP A 127 -0.19 -5.87 -7.36
CA ASP A 127 -0.63 -4.68 -8.13
C ASP A 127 -2.00 -4.08 -7.74
N ALA A 128 -2.62 -4.54 -6.65
CA ALA A 128 -3.85 -3.91 -6.19
C ALA A 128 -3.61 -2.44 -5.77
N GLY A 129 -4.43 -1.51 -6.29
CA GLY A 129 -4.19 -0.07 -6.21
C GLY A 129 -4.10 0.52 -4.79
N GLN A 130 -4.69 -0.15 -3.79
CA GLN A 130 -4.55 0.23 -2.39
C GLN A 130 -3.13 0.08 -1.84
N PHE A 131 -2.30 -0.77 -2.45
CA PHE A 131 -0.90 -0.99 -2.08
C PHE A 131 0.08 -0.22 -2.96
N ASN A 132 -0.38 0.41 -4.04
CA ASN A 132 0.44 1.28 -4.88
C ASN A 132 0.70 2.61 -4.16
N VAL A 133 1.68 2.61 -3.26
CA VAL A 133 2.14 3.71 -2.41
C VAL A 133 3.56 3.39 -1.93
N LEU A 134 4.31 4.42 -1.48
CA LEU A 134 5.74 4.30 -1.14
C LEU A 134 6.52 3.75 -2.35
N GLN A 135 7.60 3.00 -2.11
CA GLN A 135 8.25 2.25 -3.17
C GLN A 135 7.49 0.94 -3.38
N HIS A 136 6.76 0.83 -4.49
CA HIS A 136 5.99 -0.37 -4.80
C HIS A 136 6.73 -1.31 -5.76
N ALA A 137 6.63 -2.60 -5.50
CA ALA A 137 7.18 -3.66 -6.33
C ALA A 137 6.15 -4.78 -6.52
N LEU A 138 6.19 -5.40 -7.70
CA LEU A 138 5.29 -6.50 -8.04
C LEU A 138 5.78 -7.82 -7.44
N CYS A 139 4.83 -8.61 -6.94
CA CYS A 139 5.11 -9.90 -6.33
C CYS A 139 5.36 -10.97 -7.40
N TRP A 140 6.56 -11.56 -7.37
CA TRP A 140 6.96 -12.63 -8.30
C TRP A 140 6.01 -13.84 -8.29
N ILE A 141 5.53 -14.21 -7.10
CA ILE A 141 4.57 -15.31 -6.93
C ILE A 141 3.25 -15.01 -7.63
N HIS A 142 2.78 -13.76 -7.59
CA HIS A 142 1.56 -13.38 -8.29
C HIS A 142 1.74 -13.41 -9.81
N SER A 143 2.91 -13.01 -10.33
CA SER A 143 3.23 -13.17 -11.75
C SER A 143 3.28 -14.64 -12.17
N GLU A 144 3.93 -15.51 -11.37
CA GLU A 144 4.04 -16.94 -11.67
C GLU A 144 2.68 -17.66 -11.63
N ARG A 145 1.83 -17.31 -10.67
CA ARG A 145 0.50 -17.91 -10.50
C ARG A 145 -0.33 -17.82 -11.77
N LEU A 146 -0.28 -16.69 -12.48
CA LEU A 146 -1.03 -16.49 -13.73
C LEU A 146 -0.65 -17.53 -14.80
N ILE A 147 0.62 -17.91 -14.84
CA ILE A 147 1.14 -18.91 -15.78
C ILE A 147 0.80 -20.32 -15.29
N HIS A 148 1.04 -20.59 -13.99
CA HIS A 148 0.78 -21.88 -13.38
C HIS A 148 -0.69 -22.32 -13.47
N THR A 149 -1.63 -21.38 -13.39
CA THR A 149 -3.07 -21.69 -13.45
C THR A 149 -3.65 -21.77 -14.86
N MET A 150 -2.83 -21.58 -15.90
CA MET A 150 -3.31 -21.75 -17.27
C MET A 150 -3.75 -23.19 -17.51
N LEU A 151 -4.88 -23.36 -18.20
CA LEU A 151 -5.41 -24.67 -18.55
C LEU A 151 -4.80 -25.14 -19.89
N PRO A 152 -3.91 -26.15 -19.89
CA PRO A 152 -3.41 -26.71 -21.14
C PRO A 152 -4.52 -27.48 -21.86
N LEU A 153 -4.61 -27.32 -23.19
CA LEU A 153 -5.61 -28.00 -24.02
C LEU A 153 -5.06 -29.28 -24.67
N ASN A 154 -3.73 -29.42 -24.69
CA ASN A 154 -2.99 -30.54 -25.23
C ASN A 154 -1.62 -30.62 -24.54
N GLU A 155 -0.81 -31.60 -24.92
CA GLU A 155 0.50 -31.83 -24.31
C GLU A 155 1.53 -30.75 -24.69
N ASP A 156 1.47 -30.22 -25.91
CA ASP A 156 2.35 -29.12 -26.35
C ASP A 156 2.15 -27.87 -25.47
N HIS A 157 0.90 -27.53 -25.15
CA HIS A 157 0.58 -26.43 -24.24
C HIS A 157 1.14 -26.68 -22.83
N ARG A 158 1.09 -27.92 -22.34
CA ARG A 158 1.66 -28.28 -21.02
C ARG A 158 3.17 -28.02 -21.02
N GLN A 159 3.86 -28.49 -22.05
CA GLN A 159 5.31 -28.31 -22.20
C GLN A 159 5.69 -26.83 -22.34
N ASP A 160 4.89 -26.05 -23.07
CA ASP A 160 5.10 -24.61 -23.19
C ASP A 160 4.92 -23.88 -21.86
N ILE A 161 3.90 -24.22 -21.07
CA ILE A 161 3.69 -23.67 -19.73
C ILE A 161 4.88 -24.01 -18.82
N GLU A 162 5.31 -25.27 -18.80
CA GLU A 162 6.46 -25.71 -17.99
C GLU A 162 7.74 -24.96 -18.37
N ARG A 163 8.04 -24.86 -19.67
CA ARG A 163 9.19 -24.12 -20.20
C ARG A 163 9.19 -22.66 -19.78
N VAL A 164 8.06 -21.97 -19.84
CA VAL A 164 7.96 -20.56 -19.42
C VAL A 164 8.13 -20.41 -17.91
N ARG A 165 7.59 -21.34 -17.11
CA ARG A 165 7.77 -21.34 -15.65
C ARG A 165 9.24 -21.54 -15.27
N ASP A 166 9.94 -22.45 -15.94
CA ASP A 166 11.37 -22.68 -15.73
C ASP A 166 12.20 -21.44 -16.07
N GLN A 167 11.89 -20.76 -17.19
CA GLN A 167 12.53 -19.50 -17.56
C GLN A 167 12.31 -18.40 -16.52
N LEU A 168 11.08 -18.28 -16.01
CA LEU A 168 10.73 -17.30 -14.99
C LEU A 168 11.49 -17.56 -13.68
N TRP A 169 11.53 -18.81 -13.20
CA TRP A 169 12.25 -19.15 -11.97
C TRP A 169 13.78 -19.10 -12.14
N GLY A 170 14.28 -19.42 -13.34
CA GLY A 170 15.68 -19.22 -13.71
C GLY A 170 16.09 -17.75 -13.60
N LEU A 171 15.31 -16.85 -14.18
CA LEU A 171 15.54 -15.41 -14.06
C LEU A 171 15.51 -14.93 -12.59
N TYR A 172 14.56 -15.42 -11.79
CA TYR A 172 14.53 -15.11 -10.36
C TYR A 172 15.81 -15.55 -9.64
N ALA A 173 16.28 -16.76 -9.91
CA ALA A 173 17.51 -17.28 -9.33
C ALA A 173 18.72 -16.42 -9.73
N ASP A 174 18.81 -16.03 -11.00
CA ASP A 174 19.87 -15.15 -11.51
C ASP A 174 19.84 -13.78 -10.83
N LEU A 175 18.65 -13.18 -10.63
CA LEU A 175 18.50 -11.92 -9.92
C LEU A 175 18.92 -12.04 -8.44
N LYS A 176 18.63 -13.17 -7.80
CA LYS A 176 19.07 -13.46 -6.42
C LYS A 176 20.59 -13.63 -6.35
N ALA A 177 21.20 -14.27 -7.33
CA ALA A 177 22.65 -14.39 -7.43
C ALA A 177 23.32 -13.02 -7.68
N TYR A 178 22.77 -12.22 -8.59
CA TYR A 178 23.22 -10.86 -8.88
C TYR A 178 23.15 -9.97 -7.64
N LYS A 179 22.07 -10.06 -6.84
CA LYS A 179 21.96 -9.31 -5.57
C LYS A 179 23.13 -9.57 -4.62
N LEU A 180 23.67 -10.79 -4.59
CA LEU A 180 24.80 -11.15 -3.71
C LEU A 180 26.15 -10.70 -4.27
N LYS A 181 26.27 -10.64 -5.61
CA LYS A 181 27.49 -10.26 -6.33
C LYS A 181 27.15 -9.36 -7.52
N PRO A 182 26.80 -8.09 -7.26
CA PRO A 182 26.57 -7.13 -8.34
C PRO A 182 27.88 -6.93 -9.10
N ARG A 183 27.80 -6.85 -10.42
CA ARG A 183 28.95 -6.58 -11.29
C ARG A 183 29.20 -5.08 -11.40
#